data_AF-A0A821AG68-F1
#
_entry.id   AF-A0A821AG68-F1
#
_cell.length_a   1.000
_cell.length_b   1.000
_cell.length_c   1.000
_cell.angle_alpha   90.00
_cell.angle_beta   90.00
_cell.angle_gamma   90.00
#
_symmetry.space_group_name_H-M   'P 1'
#
loop_
_entity.id
_entity.type
_entity.pdbx_description
1 polymer ?
#
loop_
_entity_poly.entity_id
_entity_poly.type
_entity_poly.pdbx_seq_one_letter_code
_entity_poly.pdbx_strand_id
1 'polypeptide(L)'
;HIYTYPYTMIHYDNLTNNFSDGLFQCVQTVKLFDERPFEHTFFMRISQAFPFLKYLTVSNWQPQNGKQHQKFNDNNQDFPIIEYPHLIRLHLLHIHYDYAE
;
A
#
# COMPACT_ATOMS: atom_id res chain seq x y z
N HIS A 1 20.89 -1.50 23.85
CA HIS A 1 19.71 -2.13 23.26
C HIS A 1 18.48 -1.32 23.63
N ILE A 2 17.99 -0.45 22.72
CA ILE A 2 16.70 0.23 22.91
C ILE A 2 15.65 -0.71 22.32
N TYR A 3 14.90 -1.39 23.18
CA TYR A 3 13.70 -2.11 22.78
C TYR A 3 12.57 -1.09 22.63
N THR A 4 12.44 -0.49 21.44
CA THR A 4 11.25 0.27 21.11
C THR A 4 10.10 -0.72 20.98
N TYR A 5 9.19 -0.68 21.94
CA TYR A 5 8.02 -1.54 21.98
C TYR A 5 7.19 -1.30 20.70
N PRO A 6 6.93 -2.31 19.85
CA PRO A 6 6.25 -2.12 18.56
C PRO A 6 4.82 -1.57 18.71
N TYR A 7 4.23 -1.63 19.92
CA TYR A 7 2.90 -1.08 20.23
C TYR A 7 2.81 0.45 20.25
N THR A 8 3.92 1.21 20.19
CA THR A 8 3.84 2.68 20.11
C THR A 8 4.31 3.21 18.76
N MET A 9 4.55 2.33 17.78
CA MET A 9 4.98 2.73 16.46
C MET A 9 3.82 3.40 15.71
N ILE A 10 3.97 4.70 15.44
CA ILE A 10 2.96 5.50 14.72
C ILE A 10 3.32 5.64 13.23
N HIS A 11 4.60 5.47 12.89
CA HIS A 11 5.14 5.65 11.54
C HIS A 11 5.80 4.37 11.08
N TYR A 12 5.52 3.93 9.86
CA TYR A 12 6.21 2.86 9.17
C TYR A 12 6.74 3.36 7.82
N ASP A 13 8.02 3.66 7.78
CA ASP A 13 8.70 4.15 6.59
C ASP A 13 9.35 3.00 5.81
N ASN A 14 9.46 3.16 4.48
CA ASN A 14 10.15 2.25 3.56
C ASN A 14 9.59 0.83 3.55
N LEU A 15 8.27 0.69 3.59
CA LEU A 15 7.61 -0.61 3.47
C LEU A 15 7.60 -1.04 2.00
N THR A 16 8.23 -2.18 1.71
CA THR A 16 8.42 -2.68 0.34
C THR A 16 7.53 -3.87 0.02
N ASN A 17 7.61 -4.38 -1.21
CA ASN A 17 6.84 -5.52 -1.70
C ASN A 17 7.08 -6.84 -0.93
N ASN A 18 8.10 -6.89 -0.08
CA ASN A 18 8.43 -8.03 0.77
C ASN A 18 7.69 -7.99 2.12
N PHE A 19 6.82 -7.00 2.32
CA PHE A 19 5.96 -6.93 3.49
C PHE A 19 5.15 -8.22 3.66
N SER A 20 5.42 -8.90 4.78
CA SER A 20 4.62 -9.99 5.28
C SER A 20 3.42 -9.45 6.04
N ASP A 21 2.29 -10.16 5.96
CA ASP A 21 1.08 -9.80 6.71
C ASP A 21 1.36 -9.60 8.22
N GLY A 22 0.52 -8.79 8.85
CA GLY A 22 0.61 -8.44 10.26
C GLY A 22 -0.47 -7.44 10.63
N LEU A 23 -0.60 -7.11 11.92
CA LEU A 23 -1.59 -6.14 12.40
C LEU A 23 -0.90 -5.03 13.19
N PHE A 24 -0.98 -3.81 12.66
CA PHE A 24 -0.29 -2.62 13.17
C PHE A 24 -1.31 -1.53 13.53
N GLN A 25 -2.10 -1.77 14.58
CA GLN A 25 -3.19 -0.87 15.00
C GLN A 25 -2.72 0.54 15.39
N CYS A 26 -1.46 0.71 15.79
CA CYS A 26 -0.97 2.00 16.24
C CYS A 26 -0.38 2.85 15.11
N VAL A 27 -0.08 2.24 13.97
CA VAL A 27 0.53 2.91 12.82
C VAL A 27 -0.53 3.73 12.09
N GLN A 28 -0.24 5.02 11.92
CA GLN A 28 -1.12 5.99 11.25
C GLN A 28 -0.48 6.58 9.99
N THR A 29 0.83 6.42 9.83
CA THR A 29 1.58 6.91 8.67
C THR A 29 2.38 5.77 8.06
N VAL A 30 2.17 5.49 6.77
CA VAL A 30 2.92 4.48 6.01
C VAL A 30 3.53 5.14 4.78
N LYS A 31 4.81 4.84 4.54
CA LYS A 31 5.48 5.16 3.28
C LYS A 31 5.86 3.87 2.56
N LEU A 32 5.21 3.65 1.42
CA LEU A 32 5.50 2.55 0.52
C LEU A 32 6.61 2.94 -0.45
N PHE A 33 7.58 2.04 -0.59
CA PHE A 33 8.65 2.17 -1.57
C PHE A 33 8.67 0.91 -2.44
N ASP A 34 8.53 1.09 -3.74
CA ASP A 34 8.55 -0.02 -4.68
C ASP A 34 10.00 -0.48 -4.92
N GLU A 35 10.25 -1.78 -4.73
CA GLU A 35 11.42 -2.45 -5.33
C GLU A 35 11.03 -3.09 -6.68
N ARG A 36 9.72 -3.33 -6.84
CA ARG A 36 9.03 -3.82 -8.02
C ARG A 36 7.61 -3.25 -8.00
N PRO A 37 6.91 -3.20 -9.14
CA PRO A 37 5.54 -2.68 -9.17
C PRO A 37 4.61 -3.41 -8.18
N PHE A 38 3.90 -2.67 -7.34
CA PHE A 38 2.86 -3.19 -6.45
C PHE A 38 1.69 -3.81 -7.21
N GLU A 39 1.22 -4.97 -6.75
CA GLU A 39 0.00 -5.65 -7.23
C GLU A 39 -1.24 -5.11 -6.49
N HIS A 40 -2.45 -5.26 -7.05
CA HIS A 40 -3.70 -4.85 -6.37
C HIS A 40 -3.85 -5.51 -4.99
N THR A 41 -3.50 -6.79 -4.91
CA THR A 41 -3.53 -7.58 -3.67
C THR A 41 -2.60 -7.01 -2.59
N PHE A 42 -1.55 -6.28 -2.97
CA PHE A 42 -0.65 -5.64 -2.02
C PHE A 42 -1.37 -4.53 -1.25
N PHE A 43 -2.07 -3.63 -1.94
CA PHE A 43 -2.83 -2.56 -1.30
C PHE A 43 -3.96 -3.12 -0.41
N MET A 44 -4.54 -4.26 -0.76
CA MET A 44 -5.51 -4.94 0.10
C MET A 44 -4.86 -5.44 1.40
N ARG A 45 -3.64 -5.98 1.34
CA ARG A 45 -2.90 -6.36 2.55
C ARG A 45 -2.54 -5.14 3.39
N ILE A 46 -2.18 -4.02 2.77
CA ILE A 46 -1.93 -2.76 3.49
C ILE A 46 -3.20 -2.28 4.23
N SER A 47 -4.37 -2.29 3.58
CA SER A 47 -5.60 -1.86 4.26
C SER A 47 -5.96 -2.75 5.46
N GLN A 48 -5.70 -4.06 5.37
CA GLN A 48 -5.92 -5.01 6.46
C GLN A 48 -4.90 -4.87 7.59
N ALA A 49 -3.63 -4.63 7.25
CA ALA A 49 -2.56 -4.52 8.22
C ALA A 49 -2.57 -3.21 9.01
N PHE A 50 -3.06 -2.13 8.41
CA PHE A 50 -3.02 -0.78 8.96
C PHE A 50 -4.44 -0.19 9.08
N PRO A 51 -5.29 -0.72 9.97
CA PRO A 51 -6.70 -0.34 10.04
C PRO A 51 -6.93 1.13 10.35
N PHE A 52 -5.99 1.81 11.02
CA PHE A 52 -6.10 3.23 11.40
C PHE A 52 -5.18 4.16 10.58
N LEU A 53 -4.80 3.72 9.37
CA LEU A 53 -3.95 4.49 8.48
C LEU A 53 -4.60 5.84 8.11
N LYS A 54 -3.88 6.94 8.36
CA LYS A 54 -4.30 8.31 8.03
C LYS A 54 -3.52 8.90 6.88
N TYR A 55 -2.25 8.54 6.76
CA TYR A 55 -1.32 9.10 5.78
C TYR A 55 -0.63 7.98 5.03
N LEU A 56 -0.97 7.83 3.75
CA LEU A 56 -0.33 6.87 2.87
C LEU A 56 0.51 7.62 1.84
N THR A 57 1.82 7.39 1.84
CA THR A 57 2.69 7.84 0.76
C THR A 57 3.06 6.65 -0.09
N VAL A 58 2.85 6.73 -1.40
CA VAL A 58 3.28 5.71 -2.35
C VAL A 58 4.36 6.32 -3.23
N SER A 59 5.50 5.65 -3.28
CA SER A 59 6.58 6.02 -4.18
C SER A 59 6.98 4.82 -5.03
N ASN A 60 7.10 5.07 -6.32
CA ASN A 60 7.49 4.08 -7.31
C ASN A 60 8.46 4.74 -8.28
N TRP A 61 9.56 4.06 -8.59
CA TRP A 61 10.58 4.56 -9.52
C TRP A 61 10.52 3.90 -10.90
N GLN A 62 9.79 2.78 -11.03
CA GLN A 62 9.69 1.99 -12.24
C GLN A 62 8.24 1.92 -12.77
N PRO A 63 8.03 1.91 -14.10
CA PRO A 63 6.71 1.67 -14.66
C PRO A 63 6.19 0.29 -14.28
N GLN A 64 4.86 0.13 -14.12
CA GLN A 64 4.26 -1.18 -14.00
C GLN A 64 4.39 -1.90 -15.34
N ASN A 65 5.33 -2.86 -15.44
CA ASN A 65 5.53 -3.63 -16.66
C ASN A 65 4.30 -4.50 -16.94
N GLY A 66 3.43 -4.00 -17.82
CA GLY A 66 2.10 -4.53 -18.04
C GLY A 66 1.17 -4.02 -16.96
N LYS A 67 0.31 -3.06 -17.33
CA LYS A 67 -0.92 -2.83 -16.57
C LYS A 67 -1.52 -4.22 -16.35
N GLN A 68 -1.57 -4.72 -15.12
CA GLN A 68 -2.40 -5.87 -14.80
C GLN A 68 -3.88 -5.41 -14.80
N HIS A 69 -4.29 -4.65 -15.83
CA HIS A 69 -5.47 -5.09 -16.55
C HIS A 69 -5.13 -6.50 -17.02
N GLN A 70 -5.39 -7.50 -16.17
CA GLN A 70 -5.90 -8.74 -16.73
C GLN A 70 -6.94 -8.27 -17.73
N LYS A 71 -6.65 -8.50 -19.01
CA LYS A 71 -7.60 -8.31 -20.10
C LYS A 71 -8.95 -8.72 -19.55
N PHE A 72 -9.92 -7.81 -19.61
CA PHE A 72 -11.33 -8.09 -19.37
C PHE A 72 -11.68 -9.36 -20.14
N ASN A 73 -11.47 -10.52 -19.53
CA ASN A 73 -11.68 -11.82 -20.12
C ASN A 73 -13.06 -12.22 -19.62
N ASP A 74 -14.11 -11.67 -20.24
CA ASP A 74 -15.52 -12.12 -20.30
C ASP A 74 -16.22 -12.65 -19.02
N ASN A 75 -15.56 -12.60 -17.88
CA ASN A 75 -15.97 -13.04 -16.57
C ASN A 75 -15.58 -11.90 -15.62
N ASN A 76 -16.50 -10.96 -15.41
CA ASN A 76 -16.40 -9.86 -14.44
C ASN A 76 -15.93 -10.36 -13.06
N GLN A 77 -14.62 -10.50 -12.86
CA GLN A 77 -14.05 -10.50 -11.53
C GLN A 77 -13.80 -9.04 -11.18
N ASP A 78 -14.86 -8.40 -10.69
CA ASP A 78 -14.75 -7.09 -10.06
C ASP A 78 -13.72 -7.20 -8.95
N PHE A 79 -12.57 -6.53 -9.13
CA PHE A 79 -11.63 -6.40 -8.03
C PHE A 79 -12.35 -5.67 -6.89
N PRO A 80 -12.29 -6.17 -5.65
CA PRO A 80 -12.92 -5.49 -4.54
C PRO A 80 -12.31 -4.10 -4.39
N ILE A 81 -13.18 -3.10 -4.28
CA ILE A 81 -12.79 -1.73 -3.94
C ILE A 81 -12.04 -1.80 -2.60
N ILE A 82 -10.81 -1.29 -2.58
CA ILE A 82 -10.00 -1.26 -1.36
C ILE A 82 -10.34 0.01 -0.61
N GLU A 83 -10.98 -0.15 0.55
CA GLU A 83 -11.32 0.97 1.42
C GLU A 83 -10.23 1.22 2.46
N TYR A 84 -9.94 2.51 2.68
CA TYR A 84 -9.13 2.97 3.80
C TYR A 84 -9.98 3.94 4.64
N PRO A 85 -10.76 3.44 5.63
CA PRO A 85 -11.78 4.23 6.32
C PRO A 85 -11.27 5.49 7.04
N HIS A 86 -10.00 5.50 7.42
CA HIS A 86 -9.37 6.58 8.18
C HIS A 86 -8.38 7.41 7.36
N LEU A 87 -8.26 7.16 6.06
CA LEU A 87 -7.28 7.83 5.21
C LEU A 87 -7.66 9.30 5.02
N ILE A 88 -6.78 10.17 5.48
CA ILE A 88 -6.92 11.63 5.35
C ILE A 88 -6.16 12.12 4.12
N ARG A 89 -5.01 11.50 3.83
CA ARG A 89 -4.14 11.93 2.74
C ARG A 89 -3.47 10.74 2.05
N LEU A 90 -3.67 10.69 0.75
CA LEU A 90 -2.87 9.90 -0.18
C LEU A 90 -1.84 10.83 -0.84
N HIS A 91 -0.57 10.47 -0.78
CA HIS A 91 0.50 11.20 -1.46
C HIS A 91 1.22 10.29 -2.42
N LEU A 92 1.13 10.62 -3.70
CA LEU A 92 1.74 9.89 -4.79
C LEU A 92 3.02 10.61 -5.20
N LEU A 93 4.19 10.04 -4.88
CA LEU A 93 5.50 10.62 -5.18
C LEU A 93 6.20 9.85 -6.30
N HIS A 94 6.72 10.57 -7.30
CA HIS A 94 7.46 10.01 -8.45
C HIS A 94 6.69 8.93 -9.24
N ILE A 95 5.38 8.89 -9.05
CA ILE A 95 4.54 7.84 -9.57
C ILE A 95 4.49 7.90 -11.10
N HIS A 96 4.84 6.77 -11.73
CA HIS A 96 4.54 6.57 -13.14
C HIS A 96 3.02 6.59 -13.33
N TYR A 97 2.51 7.29 -14.35
CA TYR A 97 1.10 7.64 -14.51
C TYR A 97 0.11 6.47 -14.33
N ASP A 98 0.55 5.23 -14.56
CA ASP A 98 -0.25 4.00 -14.43
C ASP A 98 -0.82 3.71 -13.02
N TYR A 99 -0.36 4.40 -11.98
CA TYR A 99 -0.82 4.21 -10.59
C TYR A 99 -1.89 5.23 -10.13
N ALA A 100 -2.20 6.23 -10.96
CA ALA A 100 -3.18 7.27 -10.64
C ALA A 100 -4.57 7.01 -11.24
N GLU A 101 -4.71 5.99 -12.10
CA GLU A 101 -5.99 5.51 -12.67
C GLU A 101 -6.70 4.51 -11.75
#